data_AF-A0A3M7I2I7-F1
#
_entry.id   AF-A0A3M7I2I7-F1
#
_cell.length_a   1.000
_cell.length_b   1.000
_cell.length_c   1.000
_cell.angle_alpha   90.00
_cell.angle_beta   90.00
_cell.angle_gamma   90.00
#
_symmetry.space_group_name_H-M   'P 1'
#
loop_
_entity.id
_entity.type
_entity.pdbx_description
1 polymer ?
#
loop_
_entity_poly.entity_id
_entity_poly.type
_entity_poly.pdbx_seq_one_letter_code
_entity_poly.pdbx_strand_id
1 'polypeptide(L)'
;SRDRKQKITDQIAQLKYKEPNSPKIVVLEQELVRAEAESLVAEAQLSNITREKLKAAFTYQFDALREHSEKLAIIAGFGKHLLELVDDTPVTPGETRNAYDGYEASKAIIQDCEDSLTNWVEQNAAVSSKLSTRTRTLSQRRRQNRADGEGVDLSGQDQSMRGDRESGLWVPADQHRTGEAYDDEDEEESQVGRGREEERAEAA
;
A
#
# COMPACT_ATOMS: atom_id res chain seq x y z
N SER A 1 18.22 13.43 20.22
CA SER A 1 17.50 13.16 21.48
C SER A 1 17.99 11.86 22.11
N ARG A 2 17.87 10.73 21.41
CA ARG A 2 18.37 9.40 21.83
C ARG A 2 19.84 9.37 22.29
N ASP A 3 20.76 9.94 21.51
CA ASP A 3 22.19 9.98 21.88
C ASP A 3 22.48 10.82 23.14
N ARG A 4 21.67 11.84 23.39
CA ARG A 4 21.80 12.70 24.58
C ARG A 4 21.36 11.94 25.83
N LYS A 5 20.25 11.19 25.75
CA LYS A 5 19.80 10.28 26.81
C LYS A 5 20.88 9.25 27.14
N GLN A 6 21.43 8.56 26.13
CA GLN A 6 22.46 7.53 26.33
C GLN A 6 23.71 8.10 27.03
N LYS A 7 24.21 9.26 26.58
CA LYS A 7 25.37 9.92 27.20
C LYS A 7 25.16 10.28 28.66
N ILE A 8 23.96 10.76 29.04
CA ILE A 8 23.65 11.11 30.44
C ILE A 8 23.59 9.84 31.29
N THR A 9 22.95 8.76 30.79
CA THR A 9 22.91 7.46 31.47
C THR A 9 24.31 6.90 31.72
N ASP A 10 25.19 6.96 30.72
CA ASP A 10 26.57 6.47 30.84
C ASP A 10 27.38 7.31 31.84
N GLN A 11 27.18 8.63 31.87
CA GLN A 11 27.81 9.53 32.86
C GLN A 11 27.33 9.25 34.29
N ILE A 12 26.03 8.97 34.47
CA ILE A 12 25.47 8.58 35.77
C ILE A 12 26.09 7.25 36.22
N ALA A 13 26.15 6.25 35.35
CA ALA A 13 26.75 4.95 35.67
C ALA A 13 28.23 5.09 36.07
N GLN A 14 28.98 5.92 35.35
CA GLN A 14 30.39 6.18 35.65
C GLN A 14 30.58 6.90 36.99
N LEU A 15 29.77 7.90 37.30
CA LEU A 15 29.85 8.65 38.56
C LEU A 15 29.37 7.83 39.76
N LYS A 16 28.33 7.00 39.59
CA LYS A 16 27.88 6.06 40.62
C LYS A 16 28.96 5.03 40.97
N TYR A 17 29.77 4.61 40.00
CA TYR A 17 30.87 3.67 40.22
C TYR A 17 32.11 4.33 40.86
N LYS A 18 32.50 5.53 40.42
CA LYS A 18 33.74 6.20 40.87
C LYS A 18 33.57 7.07 42.12
N GLU A 19 32.46 7.80 42.24
CA GLU A 19 32.24 8.81 43.27
C GLU A 19 30.76 8.82 43.74
N PRO A 20 30.31 7.81 44.51
CA PRO A 20 28.90 7.61 44.81
C PRO A 20 28.26 8.72 45.68
N ASN A 21 29.06 9.52 46.38
CA ASN A 21 28.58 10.63 47.22
C ASN A 21 28.60 11.99 46.49
N SER A 22 28.85 12.01 45.18
CA SER A 22 28.94 13.25 44.43
C SER A 22 27.56 13.90 44.25
N PRO A 23 27.36 15.17 44.63
CA PRO A 23 26.09 15.87 44.44
C PRO A 23 25.72 16.07 42.96
N LYS A 24 26.67 15.88 42.04
CA LYS A 24 26.45 15.91 40.58
C LYS A 24 25.53 14.77 40.10
N ILE A 25 25.45 13.66 40.83
CA ILE A 25 24.58 12.53 40.47
C ILE A 25 23.11 12.97 40.46
N VAL A 26 22.68 13.72 41.48
CA VAL A 26 21.28 14.20 41.58
C VAL A 26 20.93 15.15 40.44
N VAL A 27 21.86 16.01 40.03
CA VAL A 27 21.67 16.92 38.90
C VAL A 27 21.54 16.14 37.59
N LEU A 28 22.42 15.15 37.36
CA LEU A 28 22.37 14.33 36.15
C LEU A 28 21.13 13.43 36.11
N GLU A 29 20.64 12.93 37.25
CA GLU A 29 19.38 12.19 37.33
C GLU A 29 18.19 13.07 36.94
N GLN A 30 18.14 14.31 37.42
CA GLN A 30 17.11 15.26 37.01
C GLN A 30 17.20 15.61 35.52
N GLU A 31 18.41 15.77 34.99
CA GLU A 31 18.64 15.97 33.56
C GLU A 31 18.24 14.75 32.72
N LEU A 32 18.44 13.53 33.23
CA LEU A 32 17.99 12.30 32.59
C LEU A 32 16.47 12.28 32.48
N VAL A 33 15.75 12.55 33.57
CA VAL A 33 14.27 12.59 33.56
C VAL A 33 13.76 13.60 32.53
N ARG A 34 14.40 14.78 32.44
CA ARG A 34 14.06 15.78 31.43
C ARG A 34 14.35 15.28 30.00
N ALA A 35 15.51 14.66 29.78
CA ALA A 35 15.87 14.09 28.48
C ALA A 35 14.94 12.93 28.07
N GLU A 36 14.41 12.16 29.02
CA GLU A 36 13.42 11.11 28.76
C GLU A 36 12.08 11.69 28.32
N ALA A 37 11.57 12.71 29.00
CA ALA A 37 10.36 13.41 28.58
C ALA A 37 10.51 14.03 27.17
N GLU A 38 11.65 14.69 26.90
CA GLU A 38 11.97 15.23 25.57
C GLU A 38 12.06 14.12 24.50
N SER A 39 12.56 12.93 24.86
CA SER A 39 12.61 11.77 23.95
C SER A 39 11.22 11.22 23.64
N LEU A 40 10.35 11.08 24.65
CA LEU A 40 8.97 10.58 24.45
C LEU A 40 8.17 11.51 23.53
N VAL A 41 8.30 12.83 23.71
CA VAL A 41 7.64 13.81 22.84
C VAL A 41 8.16 13.69 21.40
N ALA A 42 9.47 13.57 21.22
CA ALA A 42 10.07 13.42 19.88
C ALA A 42 9.63 12.12 19.20
N GLU A 43 9.54 11.00 19.92
CA GLU A 43 9.09 9.71 19.39
C GLU A 43 7.60 9.75 18.99
N ALA A 44 6.74 10.33 19.82
CA ALA A 44 5.33 10.53 19.48
C ALA A 44 5.15 11.41 18.23
N GLN A 45 5.90 12.52 18.14
CA GLN A 45 5.89 13.40 16.98
C GLN A 45 6.37 12.67 15.71
N LEU A 46 7.46 11.91 15.82
CA LEU A 46 7.98 11.12 14.71
C LEU A 46 6.95 10.09 14.24
N SER A 47 6.29 9.36 15.16
CA SER A 47 5.25 8.38 14.83
C SER A 47 4.06 9.03 14.12
N ASN A 48 3.58 10.17 14.62
CA ASN A 48 2.48 10.91 14.02
C ASN A 48 2.81 11.40 12.60
N ILE A 49 3.96 12.07 12.43
CA ILE A 49 4.40 12.58 11.13
C ILE A 49 4.64 11.44 10.16
N THR A 50 5.31 10.37 10.58
CA THR A 50 5.59 9.23 9.71
C THR A 50 4.30 8.59 9.22
N ARG A 51 3.31 8.40 10.10
CA ARG A 51 2.01 7.84 9.71
C ARG A 51 1.24 8.74 8.76
N GLU A 52 1.23 10.04 9.01
CA GLU A 52 0.59 11.04 8.14
C GLU A 52 1.24 11.05 6.75
N LYS A 53 2.57 11.19 6.70
CA LYS A 53 3.32 11.29 5.44
C LYS A 53 3.33 9.98 4.67
N LEU A 54 3.45 8.84 5.34
CA LEU A 54 3.39 7.53 4.70
C LEU A 54 2.02 7.31 4.04
N LYS A 55 0.93 7.61 4.76
CA LYS A 55 -0.41 7.51 4.18
C LYS A 55 -0.56 8.43 2.98
N ALA A 56 -0.19 9.70 3.11
CA ALA A 56 -0.31 10.68 2.02
C ALA A 56 0.54 10.30 0.79
N ALA A 57 1.79 9.87 1.01
CA ALA A 57 2.70 9.49 -0.07
C ALA A 57 2.18 8.29 -0.86
N PHE A 58 1.74 7.23 -0.18
CA PHE A 58 1.20 6.06 -0.87
C PHE A 58 -0.16 6.29 -1.50
N THR A 59 -1.03 7.10 -0.88
CA THR A 59 -2.27 7.54 -1.54
C THR A 59 -1.95 8.22 -2.87
N TYR A 60 -1.08 9.24 -2.86
CA TYR A 60 -0.65 9.92 -4.08
C TYR A 60 -0.02 8.97 -5.12
N GLN A 61 0.85 8.06 -4.67
CA GLN A 61 1.50 7.09 -5.55
C GLN A 61 0.49 6.15 -6.21
N PHE A 62 -0.48 5.62 -5.46
CA PHE A 62 -1.47 4.69 -6.01
C PHE A 62 -2.48 5.39 -6.92
N ASP A 63 -2.86 6.62 -6.61
CA ASP A 63 -3.73 7.42 -7.48
C ASP A 63 -3.02 7.72 -8.81
N ALA A 64 -1.76 8.16 -8.77
CA ALA A 64 -0.95 8.39 -9.97
C ALA A 64 -0.69 7.11 -10.78
N LEU A 65 -0.44 5.99 -10.10
CA LEU A 65 -0.23 4.69 -10.76
C LEU A 65 -1.50 4.21 -11.47
N ARG A 66 -2.67 4.43 -10.86
CA ARG A 66 -3.96 4.12 -11.48
C ARG A 66 -4.16 4.95 -12.75
N GLU A 67 -4.00 6.27 -12.66
CA GLU A 67 -4.09 7.17 -13.82
C GLU A 67 -3.16 6.73 -14.95
N HIS A 68 -1.89 6.46 -14.63
CA HIS A 68 -0.89 6.04 -15.61
C HIS A 68 -1.29 4.72 -16.30
N SER A 69 -1.73 3.73 -15.52
CA SER A 69 -2.10 2.41 -16.04
C SER A 69 -3.33 2.48 -16.95
N GLU A 70 -4.31 3.33 -16.62
CA GLU A 70 -5.51 3.50 -17.43
C GLU A 70 -5.22 4.27 -18.72
N LYS A 71 -4.41 5.33 -18.66
CA LYS A 71 -3.97 6.02 -19.88
C LYS A 71 -3.17 5.11 -20.80
N LEU A 72 -2.35 4.20 -20.24
CA LEU A 72 -1.70 3.16 -21.01
C LEU A 72 -2.70 2.18 -21.64
N ALA A 73 -3.77 1.80 -20.92
CA ALA A 73 -4.82 0.94 -21.47
C ALA A 73 -5.55 1.62 -22.64
N ILE A 74 -5.84 2.92 -22.54
CA ILE A 74 -6.40 3.73 -23.64
C ILE A 74 -5.50 3.67 -24.87
N ILE A 75 -4.20 3.98 -24.69
CA ILE A 75 -3.21 3.94 -25.79
C ILE A 75 -3.12 2.55 -26.41
N ALA A 76 -3.12 1.49 -25.59
CA ALA A 76 -3.09 0.11 -26.09
C ALA A 76 -4.34 -0.24 -26.92
N GLY A 77 -5.51 0.25 -26.51
CA GLY A 77 -6.77 0.10 -27.27
C GLY A 77 -6.70 0.76 -28.65
N PHE A 78 -6.30 2.03 -28.71
CA PHE A 78 -6.15 2.74 -29.99
C PHE A 78 -5.01 2.19 -30.85
N GLY A 79 -3.93 1.71 -30.23
CA GLY A 79 -2.85 1.01 -30.93
C GLY A 79 -3.35 -0.23 -31.67
N LYS A 80 -4.33 -0.95 -31.11
CA LYS A 80 -4.98 -2.07 -31.79
C LYS A 80 -5.82 -1.61 -32.98
N HIS A 81 -6.53 -0.50 -32.88
CA HIS A 81 -7.29 0.08 -34.00
C HIS A 81 -6.37 0.52 -35.15
N LEU A 82 -5.17 1.02 -34.87
CA LEU A 82 -4.19 1.31 -35.92
C LEU A 82 -3.76 0.04 -36.69
N LEU A 83 -3.70 -1.11 -36.03
CA LEU A 83 -3.36 -2.38 -36.70
C LEU A 83 -4.48 -2.85 -37.64
N GLU A 84 -5.74 -2.47 -37.41
CA GLU A 84 -6.86 -2.80 -38.31
C GLU A 84 -6.73 -2.14 -39.68
N LEU A 85 -5.88 -1.10 -39.81
CA LEU A 85 -5.58 -0.46 -41.09
C LEU A 85 -4.53 -1.24 -41.92
N VAL A 86 -3.85 -2.21 -41.31
CA VAL A 86 -2.83 -3.01 -41.99
C VAL A 86 -3.50 -4.21 -42.64
N ASP A 87 -3.45 -4.25 -43.97
CA ASP A 87 -3.93 -5.38 -44.76
C ASP A 87 -2.95 -6.57 -44.64
N ASP A 88 -3.42 -7.65 -44.03
CA ASP A 88 -2.69 -8.90 -43.85
C ASP A 88 -2.97 -9.94 -44.94
N THR A 89 -3.73 -9.57 -45.98
CA THR A 89 -4.05 -10.50 -47.07
C THR A 89 -2.78 -10.93 -47.84
N PRO A 90 -2.61 -12.24 -48.09
CA PRO A 90 -1.47 -12.73 -48.85
C PRO A 90 -1.60 -12.32 -50.32
N VAL A 91 -0.48 -11.91 -50.93
CA VAL A 91 -0.43 -11.47 -52.33
C VAL A 91 0.04 -12.60 -53.23
N THR A 92 -0.66 -12.82 -54.34
CA THR A 92 -0.26 -13.80 -55.35
C THR A 92 1.07 -13.39 -56.00
N PRO A 93 2.01 -14.32 -56.24
CA PRO A 93 3.23 -14.00 -56.98
C PRO A 93 2.93 -13.37 -58.35
N GLY A 94 3.42 -12.16 -58.58
CA GLY A 94 3.18 -11.39 -59.81
C GLY A 94 2.09 -10.32 -59.70
N GLU A 95 1.31 -10.32 -58.61
CA GLU A 95 0.33 -9.28 -58.29
C GLU A 95 0.93 -8.20 -57.37
N THR A 96 0.47 -6.97 -57.51
CA THR A 96 0.86 -5.83 -56.67
C THR A 96 -0.21 -5.58 -55.61
N ARG A 97 0.19 -5.22 -54.37
CA ARG A 97 -0.76 -4.76 -53.35
C ARG A 97 -1.52 -3.51 -53.81
N ASN A 98 -2.76 -3.38 -53.32
CA ASN A 98 -3.53 -2.15 -53.42
C ASN A 98 -2.79 -0.99 -52.76
N ALA A 99 -3.00 0.23 -53.28
CA ALA A 99 -2.46 1.43 -52.65
C ALA A 99 -3.10 1.61 -51.26
N TYR A 100 -2.27 1.99 -50.28
CA TYR A 100 -2.73 2.25 -48.93
C TYR A 100 -3.46 3.61 -48.86
N ASP A 101 -4.68 3.60 -48.33
CA ASP A 101 -5.53 4.81 -48.14
C ASP A 101 -5.95 5.02 -46.68
N GLY A 102 -5.25 4.40 -45.72
CA GLY A 102 -5.57 4.54 -44.29
C GLY A 102 -5.08 5.84 -43.65
N TYR A 103 -4.62 6.83 -44.43
CA TYR A 103 -4.00 8.06 -43.90
C TYR A 103 -5.00 8.93 -43.12
N GLU A 104 -6.22 9.09 -43.63
CA GLU A 104 -7.25 9.87 -42.94
C GLU A 104 -7.75 9.13 -41.69
N ALA A 105 -7.96 7.82 -41.81
CA ALA A 105 -8.39 6.97 -40.69
C ALA A 105 -7.37 6.92 -39.56
N SER A 106 -6.08 6.73 -39.88
CA SER A 106 -5.00 6.73 -38.88
C SER A 106 -4.87 8.07 -38.16
N LYS A 107 -5.05 9.18 -38.87
CA LYS A 107 -5.08 10.51 -38.26
C LYS A 107 -6.27 10.68 -37.32
N ALA A 108 -7.46 10.24 -37.70
CA ALA A 108 -8.65 10.29 -36.85
C ALA A 108 -8.45 9.47 -35.57
N ILE A 109 -7.91 8.25 -35.67
CA ILE A 109 -7.61 7.39 -34.51
C ILE A 109 -6.66 8.07 -33.52
N ILE A 110 -5.66 8.80 -34.02
CA ILE A 110 -4.72 9.55 -33.17
C ILE A 110 -5.44 10.72 -32.46
N GLN A 111 -6.30 11.44 -33.18
CA GLN A 111 -7.09 12.53 -32.60
C GLN A 111 -8.04 12.02 -31.51
N ASP A 112 -8.74 10.93 -31.77
CA ASP A 112 -9.64 10.30 -30.78
C ASP A 112 -8.88 9.82 -29.54
N CYS A 113 -7.64 9.33 -29.71
CA CYS A 113 -6.76 8.96 -28.61
C CYS A 113 -6.35 10.19 -27.78
N GLU A 114 -5.96 11.29 -28.42
CA GLU A 114 -5.61 12.55 -27.75
C GLU A 114 -6.80 13.12 -26.97
N ASP A 115 -7.99 13.12 -27.58
CA ASP A 115 -9.21 13.57 -26.92
C ASP A 115 -9.57 12.66 -25.75
N SER A 116 -9.42 11.34 -25.88
CA SER A 116 -9.66 10.38 -24.80
C SER A 116 -8.69 10.56 -23.63
N LEU A 117 -7.41 10.85 -23.92
CA LEU A 117 -6.39 11.10 -22.89
C LEU A 117 -6.61 12.44 -22.17
N THR A 118 -7.04 13.46 -22.91
CA THR A 118 -7.29 14.81 -22.38
C THR A 118 -8.54 14.84 -21.51
N ASN A 119 -9.58 14.10 -21.89
CA ASN A 119 -10.85 14.05 -21.17
C ASN A 119 -10.93 12.93 -20.12
N TRP A 120 -9.84 12.18 -19.88
CA TRP A 120 -9.83 11.14 -18.86
C TRP A 120 -10.02 11.74 -17.46
N VAL A 121 -10.90 11.12 -16.67
CA VAL A 121 -11.18 11.48 -15.28
C VAL A 121 -11.27 10.23 -14.40
N GLU A 122 -10.79 10.33 -13.17
CA GLU A 122 -10.76 9.24 -12.19
C GLU A 122 -12.12 8.58 -11.90
N GLN A 123 -13.22 9.30 -12.09
CA GLN A 123 -14.58 8.81 -11.84
C GLN A 123 -15.06 7.82 -12.93
N ASN A 124 -14.50 7.93 -14.14
CA ASN A 124 -14.80 7.04 -15.25
C ASN A 124 -13.82 5.85 -15.32
N ALA A 125 -13.02 5.68 -14.27
CA ALA A 125 -12.07 4.57 -14.15
C ALA A 125 -12.79 3.22 -14.27
N ALA A 126 -12.38 2.42 -15.25
CA ALA A 126 -12.94 1.07 -15.47
C ALA A 126 -12.58 0.10 -14.32
N VAL A 127 -11.45 0.33 -13.64
CA VAL A 127 -10.95 -0.53 -12.57
C VAL A 127 -11.29 0.07 -11.21
N SER A 128 -12.32 -0.48 -10.56
CA SER A 128 -12.68 -0.18 -9.17
C SER A 128 -12.33 -1.36 -8.27
N SER A 129 -11.45 -1.15 -7.28
CA SER A 129 -11.17 -2.15 -6.25
C SER A 129 -12.36 -2.24 -5.27
N LYS A 130 -12.99 -3.42 -5.21
CA LYS A 130 -14.06 -3.70 -4.23
C LYS A 130 -13.49 -4.58 -3.13
N LEU A 131 -13.51 -4.08 -1.89
CA LEU A 131 -13.16 -4.91 -0.73
C LEU A 131 -14.16 -6.05 -0.56
N SER A 132 -13.68 -7.22 -0.14
CA SER A 132 -14.53 -8.34 0.25
C SER A 132 -15.40 -7.97 1.47
N THR A 133 -16.55 -8.62 1.60
CA THR A 133 -17.45 -8.47 2.75
C THR A 133 -16.71 -8.71 4.07
N ARG A 134 -15.86 -9.75 4.13
CA ARG A 134 -15.01 -10.05 5.30
C ARG A 134 -14.06 -8.90 5.67
N THR A 135 -13.47 -8.24 4.69
CA THR A 135 -12.58 -7.09 4.94
C THR A 135 -13.36 -5.86 5.42
N ARG A 136 -14.59 -5.68 4.93
CA ARG A 136 -15.45 -4.58 5.34
C ARG A 136 -15.92 -4.71 6.79
N THR A 137 -16.36 -5.90 7.21
CA THR A 137 -16.76 -6.17 8.61
C THR A 137 -15.58 -5.97 9.56
N LEU A 138 -14.40 -6.49 9.22
CA LEU A 138 -13.19 -6.32 10.02
C LEU A 138 -12.78 -4.83 10.13
N SER A 139 -12.92 -4.07 9.04
CA SER A 139 -12.63 -2.63 9.02
C SER A 139 -13.60 -1.82 9.88
N GLN A 140 -14.89 -2.19 9.88
CA GLN A 140 -15.89 -1.56 10.74
C GLN A 140 -15.60 -1.86 12.21
N ARG A 141 -15.29 -3.12 12.56
CA ARG A 141 -14.93 -3.53 13.92
C ARG A 141 -13.68 -2.79 14.42
N ARG A 142 -12.65 -2.64 13.58
CA ARG A 142 -11.44 -1.87 13.91
C ARG A 142 -11.71 -0.38 14.12
N ARG A 143 -12.67 0.20 13.40
CA ARG A 143 -13.10 1.60 13.61
C ARG A 143 -13.86 1.74 14.93
N GLN A 144 -14.70 0.77 15.26
CA GLN A 144 -15.42 0.73 16.54
C GLN A 144 -14.43 0.65 17.71
N ASN A 145 -13.48 -0.30 17.68
CA ASN A 145 -12.44 -0.45 18.72
C ASN A 145 -11.57 0.80 18.90
N ARG A 146 -11.36 1.58 17.84
CA ARG A 146 -10.64 2.86 17.93
C ARG A 146 -11.42 3.96 18.64
N ALA A 147 -12.76 3.87 18.67
CA ALA A 147 -13.60 4.82 19.38
C ALA A 147 -13.60 4.56 20.90
N ASP A 148 -13.35 3.32 21.33
CA ASP A 148 -13.33 2.91 22.74
C ASP A 148 -12.04 3.29 23.51
N GLY A 149 -11.13 4.05 22.87
CA GLY A 149 -10.25 4.99 23.58
C GLY A 149 -9.10 4.40 24.41
N GLU A 150 -8.70 3.14 24.22
CA GLU A 150 -7.51 2.62 24.91
C GLU A 150 -6.21 3.19 24.29
N GLY A 151 -5.38 3.82 25.12
CA GLY A 151 -4.11 4.40 24.72
C GLY A 151 -3.14 3.32 24.26
N VAL A 152 -2.72 3.37 23.00
CA VAL A 152 -1.76 2.41 22.43
C VAL A 152 -0.37 2.71 22.97
N ASP A 153 0.23 1.76 23.69
CA ASP A 153 1.63 1.85 24.13
C ASP A 153 2.57 1.87 22.92
N LEU A 154 3.29 2.98 22.75
CA LEU A 154 4.23 3.20 21.65
C LEU A 154 5.66 2.78 22.01
N SER A 155 5.91 2.34 23.25
CA SER A 155 7.25 1.98 23.75
C SER A 155 7.96 0.90 22.91
N GLY A 156 7.20 0.05 22.22
CA GLY A 156 7.71 -1.05 21.38
C GLY A 156 7.88 -0.75 19.88
N GLN A 157 7.49 0.44 19.38
CA GLN A 157 7.51 0.70 17.92
C GLN A 157 8.91 0.81 17.32
N ASP A 158 9.90 1.15 18.14
CA ASP A 158 11.25 1.47 17.69
C ASP A 158 12.27 0.45 18.22
N GLN A 159 11.86 -0.83 18.22
CA GLN A 159 12.83 -1.93 18.36
C GLN A 159 13.80 -1.79 17.18
N SER A 160 15.10 -1.71 17.51
CA SER A 160 16.13 -1.74 16.47
C SER A 160 15.84 -2.96 15.60
N MET A 161 15.88 -2.76 14.28
CA MET A 161 15.99 -3.85 13.31
C MET A 161 17.27 -4.60 13.66
N ARG A 162 17.21 -5.50 14.66
CA ARG A 162 18.30 -6.38 15.02
C ARG A 162 18.61 -7.11 13.72
N GLY A 163 19.87 -7.04 13.29
CA GLY A 163 20.35 -7.42 11.97
C GLY A 163 20.22 -8.91 11.61
N ASP A 164 19.22 -9.59 12.15
CA ASP A 164 18.79 -10.89 11.71
C ASP A 164 17.98 -10.70 10.43
N ARG A 165 18.66 -11.00 9.31
CA ARG A 165 18.21 -10.81 7.92
C ARG A 165 16.87 -11.48 7.58
N GLU A 166 16.31 -12.28 8.46
CA GLU A 166 15.06 -13.02 8.25
C GLU A 166 13.80 -12.25 8.70
N SER A 167 13.93 -11.24 9.57
CA SER A 167 12.78 -10.48 10.09
C SER A 167 12.11 -9.53 9.09
N GLY A 168 12.72 -9.33 7.92
CA GLY A 168 12.20 -8.49 6.83
C GLY A 168 11.60 -9.27 5.66
N LEU A 169 11.54 -10.60 5.74
CA LEU A 169 10.82 -11.39 4.74
C LEU A 169 9.32 -11.16 4.93
N TRP A 170 8.64 -10.80 3.84
CA TRP A 170 7.19 -10.82 3.80
C TRP A 170 6.71 -12.20 4.23
N VAL A 171 6.06 -12.25 5.40
CA VAL A 171 5.51 -13.47 5.97
C VAL A 171 4.14 -13.69 5.32
N PRO A 172 3.84 -14.90 4.80
CA PRO A 172 2.52 -15.23 4.28
C PRO A 172 1.42 -14.88 5.30
N ALA A 173 0.25 -14.49 4.82
CA ALA A 173 -0.85 -14.03 5.68
C ALA A 173 -1.19 -15.02 6.82
N ASP A 174 -1.05 -16.33 6.56
CA ASP A 174 -1.35 -17.40 7.52
C ASP A 174 -0.33 -17.53 8.66
N GLN A 175 0.84 -16.90 8.54
CA GLN A 175 1.95 -16.95 9.49
C GLN A 175 2.07 -15.67 10.34
N HIS A 176 1.23 -14.65 10.07
CA HIS A 176 1.08 -13.54 11.00
C HIS A 176 0.50 -14.09 12.31
N ARG A 177 1.26 -13.91 13.41
CA ARG A 177 0.91 -14.38 14.77
C ARG A 177 -0.57 -14.10 15.03
N THR A 178 -1.36 -15.16 15.13
CA THR A 178 -2.77 -15.20 15.55
C THR A 178 -2.87 -14.76 17.01
N GLY A 179 -2.59 -13.48 17.26
CA GLY A 179 -2.84 -12.82 18.53
C GLY A 179 -4.28 -12.35 18.52
N GLU A 180 -5.12 -13.04 19.30
CA GLU A 180 -6.57 -12.96 19.38
C GLU A 180 -7.29 -13.79 18.32
N ALA A 181 -7.62 -15.03 18.71
CA ALA A 181 -8.76 -15.73 18.14
C ALA A 181 -9.98 -14.81 18.30
N TYR A 182 -10.33 -14.12 17.23
CA TYR A 182 -11.65 -13.53 17.12
C TYR A 182 -12.60 -14.71 16.94
N ASP A 183 -13.40 -15.02 17.97
CA ASP A 183 -14.47 -16.02 17.89
C ASP A 183 -15.31 -15.76 16.63
N ASP A 184 -15.26 -16.70 15.69
CA ASP A 184 -16.12 -16.80 14.51
C ASP A 184 -17.45 -17.48 14.94
N GLU A 185 -18.09 -17.01 16.02
CA GLU A 185 -19.35 -17.59 16.51
C GLU A 185 -20.61 -17.14 15.73
N ASP A 186 -20.48 -16.25 14.74
CA ASP A 186 -21.63 -15.70 13.98
C ASP A 186 -21.62 -16.06 12.48
N GLU A 187 -21.06 -17.21 12.07
CA GLU A 187 -21.31 -17.77 10.74
C GLU A 187 -22.53 -18.71 10.76
N GLU A 188 -23.75 -18.14 10.78
CA GLU A 188 -24.92 -18.89 10.30
C GLU A 188 -24.76 -19.15 8.79
N GLU A 189 -24.57 -20.41 8.44
CA GLU A 189 -24.49 -20.93 7.07
C GLU A 189 -25.66 -20.46 6.20
N SER A 190 -25.40 -19.56 5.23
CA SER A 190 -26.21 -19.51 4.02
C SER A 190 -25.56 -20.36 2.94
N GLN A 191 -25.90 -21.66 2.92
CA GLN A 191 -25.60 -22.55 1.81
C GLN A 191 -26.23 -21.99 0.52
N VAL A 192 -25.41 -21.43 -0.37
CA VAL A 192 -25.80 -21.20 -1.77
C VAL A 192 -24.98 -22.15 -2.61
N GLY A 193 -25.60 -23.28 -2.96
CA GLY A 193 -25.01 -24.37 -3.72
C GLY A 193 -24.43 -23.90 -5.05
N ARG A 194 -23.11 -24.08 -5.22
CA ARG A 194 -22.47 -24.11 -6.53
C ARG A 194 -22.81 -25.44 -7.19
N GLY A 195 -23.90 -25.45 -7.95
CA GLY A 195 -24.24 -26.53 -8.88
C GLY A 195 -23.22 -26.61 -10.01
N ARG A 196 -22.28 -27.53 -9.87
CA ARG A 196 -21.72 -28.47 -10.86
C ARG A 196 -21.78 -28.04 -12.34
N GLU A 197 -20.60 -27.69 -12.87
CA GLU A 197 -20.25 -27.90 -14.28
C GLU A 197 -20.25 -29.41 -14.57
N GLU A 198 -21.11 -29.89 -15.48
CA GLU A 198 -20.98 -31.14 -16.25
C GLU A 198 -22.25 -31.33 -17.09
N GLU A 199 -22.27 -30.82 -18.33
CA GLU A 199 -22.94 -31.37 -19.52
C GLU A 199 -23.01 -30.30 -20.61
N ARG A 200 -21.98 -30.23 -21.45
CA ARG A 200 -22.16 -29.78 -22.83
C ARG A 200 -21.98 -31.01 -23.73
N ALA A 201 -23.03 -31.83 -23.76
CA ALA A 201 -23.25 -32.82 -24.81
C ALA A 201 -24.06 -32.19 -25.95
N GLU A 202 -23.90 -32.80 -27.12
CA GLU A 202 -24.22 -32.35 -28.47
C GLU A 202 -25.70 -32.04 -28.79
N ALA A 203 -25.84 -31.35 -29.94
CA ALA A 203 -26.95 -31.37 -30.91
C ALA A 203 -28.14 -30.42 -30.72
N ALA A 204 -28.18 -29.36 -31.55
CA ALA A 204 -29.05 -29.26 -32.73
C ALA A 204 -28.59 -28.10 -33.62
#